data_AF-A0A7C6E357-F1
#
_entry.id   AF-A0A7C6E357-F1
#
_cell.length_a   1.000
_cell.length_b   1.000
_cell.length_c   1.000
_cell.angle_alpha   90.00
_cell.angle_beta   90.00
_cell.angle_gamma   90.00
#
_symmetry.space_group_name_H-M   'P 1'
#
loop_
_entity.id
_entity.type
_entity.pdbx_description
1 polymer ?
#
loop_
_entity_poly.entity_id
_entity_poly.type
_entity_poly.pdbx_seq_one_letter_code
_entity_poly.pdbx_strand_id
1 'polypeptide(L)' 'MESLTRIKVRYAETDQMGVVHHSVYAVYLEAARVDFLEKAGLPYPQVEARGVYFPVVE' A
#
# COMPACT_ATOMS: atom_id res chain seq x y z
N MET A 1 -10.70 -5.22 12.76
CA MET A 1 -11.06 -4.03 11.98
C MET A 1 -10.73 -4.34 10.54
N GLU A 2 -11.69 -4.23 9.64
CA GLU A 2 -11.48 -4.44 8.20
C GLU A 2 -11.42 -3.09 7.49
N SER A 3 -10.56 -2.96 6.49
CA SER A 3 -10.45 -1.75 5.67
C SER A 3 -10.40 -2.11 4.20
N LEU A 4 -11.10 -1.34 3.37
CA LEU A 4 -11.05 -1.44 1.92
C LEU A 4 -10.43 -0.18 1.31
N THR A 5 -9.41 -0.38 0.48
CA THR A 5 -8.70 0.67 -0.24
C THR A 5 -9.01 0.53 -1.73
N ARG A 6 -9.62 1.57 -2.32
CA ARG A 6 -9.93 1.59 -3.76
C ARG A 6 -8.74 2.14 -4.53
N ILE A 7 -8.19 1.36 -5.46
CA ILE A 7 -7.08 1.78 -6.31
C ILE A 7 -7.58 1.94 -7.74
N LYS A 8 -7.33 3.11 -8.32
CA LYS A 8 -7.54 3.36 -9.74
C LYS A 8 -6.27 2.95 -10.48
N VAL A 9 -6.34 1.84 -11.21
CA VAL A 9 -5.22 1.36 -12.05
C VAL A 9 -4.87 2.41 -13.09
N ARG A 10 -3.57 2.70 -13.20
CA ARG A 10 -3.03 3.65 -14.18
C ARG A 10 -2.48 2.86 -15.37
N TYR A 11 -2.53 3.45 -16.56
CA TYR A 11 -2.02 2.78 -17.77
C TYR A 11 -0.53 2.39 -17.63
N ALA A 12 0.28 3.24 -16.98
CA ALA A 12 1.69 2.97 -16.71
C ALA A 12 1.95 1.76 -15.79
N GLU A 13 0.94 1.26 -15.09
CA GLU A 13 1.03 0.09 -14.20
C GLU A 13 0.69 -1.22 -14.94
N THR A 14 0.31 -1.12 -16.21
CA THR A 14 -0.03 -2.26 -17.07
C THR A 14 1.11 -2.64 -17.99
N ASP A 15 1.12 -3.89 -18.46
CA ASP A 15 2.08 -4.39 -19.45
C ASP A 15 1.40 -4.79 -20.78
N GLN A 16 2.18 -5.34 -21.71
CA GLN A 16 1.69 -5.78 -23.03
C GLN A 16 0.64 -6.90 -22.96
N MET A 17 0.48 -7.57 -21.82
CA MET A 17 -0.56 -8.59 -21.61
C MET A 17 -1.92 -7.97 -21.25
N GLY A 18 -2.00 -6.64 -21.09
CA GLY A 18 -3.25 -5.92 -20.82
C GLY A 18 -3.74 -6.05 -19.38
N VAL A 19 -2.86 -6.45 -18.47
CA VAL A 19 -3.13 -6.58 -17.03
C VAL A 19 -2.15 -5.73 -16.23
N VAL A 20 -2.41 -5.56 -14.93
CA VAL A 20 -1.45 -4.95 -14.01
C VAL A 20 -0.22 -5.84 -13.92
N HIS A 21 0.96 -5.28 -14.15
CA HIS A 21 2.21 -6.03 -14.03
C HIS A 21 2.42 -6.45 -12.57
N HIS A 22 2.84 -7.71 -12.34
CA HIS A 22 2.93 -8.30 -10.99
C HIS A 22 3.81 -7.49 -10.02
N SER A 23 4.83 -6.78 -10.52
CA SER A 23 5.69 -5.91 -9.70
C SER A 23 4.95 -4.75 -9.02
N VAL A 24 3.78 -4.35 -9.54
CA VAL A 24 3.00 -3.22 -9.01
C VAL A 24 2.23 -3.59 -7.75
N TYR A 25 1.93 -4.88 -7.55
CA TYR A 25 1.12 -5.32 -6.40
C TYR A 25 1.74 -4.96 -5.04
N ALA A 26 3.07 -4.90 -4.94
CA ALA A 26 3.74 -4.44 -3.72
C ALA A 26 3.38 -2.98 -3.38
N VAL A 27 3.28 -2.11 -4.39
CA VAL A 27 2.87 -0.70 -4.21
C VAL A 27 1.41 -0.63 -3.78
N TYR A 28 0.55 -1.49 -4.31
CA TYR A 28 -0.86 -1.54 -3.91
C TYR A 28 -1.04 -2.02 -2.46
N LEU A 29 -0.24 -3.01 -2.03
CA LEU A 29 -0.22 -3.49 -0.65
C LEU A 29 0.29 -2.40 0.31
N GLU A 30 1.32 -1.65 -0.08
CA GLU A 30 1.80 -0.51 0.69
C GLU A 30 0.72 0.57 0.83
N ALA A 31 0.07 0.95 -0.26
CA ALA A 31 -1.01 1.94 -0.24
C ALA A 31 -2.17 1.51 0.67
N ALA A 32 -2.55 0.23 0.63
CA ALA A 32 -3.56 -0.32 1.51
C ALA A 32 -3.13 -0.32 2.99
N ARG A 33 -1.86 -0.64 3.28
CA ARG A 33 -1.30 -0.59 4.63
C ARG A 33 -1.30 0.84 5.20
N VAL A 34 -0.92 1.83 4.40
CA VAL A 34 -0.94 3.24 4.81
C VAL A 34 -2.38 3.71 5.07
N ASP A 35 -3.31 3.41 4.16
CA ASP A 35 -4.73 3.75 4.33
C ASP A 35 -5.37 3.06 5.54
N PHE A 36 -5.00 1.80 5.83
CA PHE A 36 -5.43 1.10 7.05
C PHE A 36 -4.92 1.81 8.31
N LEU A 37 -3.65 2.18 8.35
CA LEU A 37 -3.01 2.85 9.49
C LEU A 37 -3.63 4.23 9.75
N GLU A 38 -3.89 5.00 8.70
CA GLU A 38 -4.65 6.26 8.79
C GLU A 38 -6.03 6.04 9.43
N LYS A 39 -6.80 5.06 8.93
CA LYS A 39 -8.12 4.71 9.49
C LYS A 39 -8.06 4.21 10.93
N ALA A 40 -6.94 3.63 11.35
CA ALA A 40 -6.68 3.20 12.72
C ALA A 40 -6.28 4.35 13.66
N GLY A 41 -6.14 5.59 13.16
CA GLY A 41 -5.64 6.72 13.94
C GLY A 41 -4.12 6.64 14.20
N LEU A 42 -3.39 5.88 13.38
CA LEU A 42 -1.95 5.69 13.46
C LEU A 42 -1.29 6.08 12.12
N PRO A 43 -1.41 7.33 11.67
CA PRO A 43 -0.83 7.80 10.41
C PRO A 43 0.66 7.43 10.31
N TYR A 44 1.06 6.89 9.15
CA TYR A 44 2.37 6.28 8.95
C TYR A 44 3.56 7.19 9.38
N PRO A 45 3.58 8.50 9.03
CA PRO A 45 4.66 9.40 9.47
C PRO A 45 4.77 9.53 11.00
N GLN A 46 3.65 9.44 11.73
CA GLN A 46 3.69 9.50 13.20
C GLN A 46 4.22 8.20 13.79
N VAL A 47 3.98 7.06 13.14
CA VAL A 47 4.52 5.77 13.58
C VAL A 47 6.04 5.76 13.42
N GLU A 48 6.55 6.23 12.27
CA GLU A 48 8.00 6.36 12.04
C GLU A 48 8.65 7.36 13.01
N ALA A 49 8.00 8.49 13.30
CA ALA A 49 8.50 9.47 14.27
C ALA A 49 8.62 8.91 15.71
N ARG A 50 7.91 7.80 16.02
CA ARG A 50 8.03 7.08 17.30
C ARG A 50 9.15 6.02 17.27
N GLY A 51 9.91 5.92 16.18
CA GLY A 51 10.98 4.94 16.01
C GLY A 51 10.48 3.52 15.67
N VAL A 52 9.24 3.40 15.20
CA VAL A 52 8.64 2.11 14.81
C VAL A 52 8.65 2.00 13.28
N TYR A 53 9.13 0.86 12.77
CA TYR A 53 9.27 0.59 11.34
C TYR A 53 8.58 -0.73 10.97
N PHE A 54 8.14 -0.85 9.71
CA PHE A 54 7.45 -2.03 9.18
C PHE A 54 8.23 -2.69 8.03
N PRO A 55 9.32 -3.42 8.33
CA PRO A 55 10.08 -4.12 7.30
C PRO A 55 9.21 -5.21 6.64
N VAL A 56 9.39 -5.40 5.34
CA VAL A 56 8.88 -6.58 4.63
C VAL A 56 9.79 -7.75 4.96
N VAL A 57 9.20 -8.89 5.30
CA VAL A 57 9.91 -10.13 5.68
C VAL A 57 9.50 -11.29 4.77
N GLU A 58 10.30 -12.37 4.78
CA GLU A 58 10.07 -13.61 4.01
C GLU A 58 9.08 -14.57 4.68
#